data_AF-A0AAU7FQB4-F1
#
_entry.id   AF-A0AAU7FQB4-F1
#
_cell.length_a   1.000
_cell.length_b   1.000
_cell.length_c   1.000
_cell.angle_alpha   90.00
_cell.angle_beta   90.00
_cell.angle_gamma   90.00
#
_symmetry.space_group_name_H-M   'P 1'
#
loop_
_entity.id
_entity.type
_entity.pdbx_description
1 polymer ?
#
loop_
_entity_poly.entity_id
_entity_poly.type
_entity_poly.pdbx_seq_one_letter_code
_entity_poly.pdbx_strand_id
1 'polypeptide(L)'
;MPWTMEDYPASFQSLDKVIRKKALEIANKMVQEGYEEGRAIPIAINQAKEWKKNATEKEMEDFHSHGSVTPSKKSSSARPELMDHAQHVVKHDEGWAVQTEKAKRASEVKETKQEAIDRAKEISSKKGTAVVIHRTDGTIQDVVKPK
;
A
#
# COMPACT_ATOMS: atom_id res chain seq x y z
N MET A 1 -10.74 -6.85 -16.84
CA MET A 1 -10.29 -8.26 -16.98
C MET A 1 -8.85 -8.32 -16.46
N PRO A 2 -8.38 -9.43 -15.86
CA PRO A 2 -6.99 -9.49 -15.39
C PRO A 2 -6.02 -9.54 -16.58
N TRP A 3 -4.90 -8.84 -16.46
CA TRP A 3 -3.79 -8.91 -17.42
C TRP A 3 -3.11 -10.27 -17.39
N THR A 4 -2.57 -10.71 -18.52
CA THR A 4 -1.85 -11.97 -18.67
C THR A 4 -0.39 -11.73 -19.06
N MET A 5 0.42 -12.78 -19.19
CA MET A 5 1.79 -12.67 -19.70
C MET A 5 1.85 -12.39 -21.22
N GLU A 6 0.72 -12.43 -21.91
CA GLU A 6 0.59 -12.18 -23.35
C GLU A 6 -0.15 -10.87 -23.63
N ASP A 7 -1.04 -10.46 -22.71
CA ASP A 7 -1.86 -9.25 -22.83
C ASP A 7 -1.73 -8.38 -21.56
N TYR A 8 -0.86 -7.37 -21.63
CA TYR A 8 -0.51 -6.47 -20.53
C TYR A 8 -0.16 -5.05 -21.05
N PRO A 9 -0.29 -3.99 -20.23
CA PRO A 9 -0.01 -2.63 -20.66
C PRO A 9 1.48 -2.36 -20.88
N ALA A 10 1.79 -1.37 -21.73
CA ALA A 10 3.15 -1.03 -22.16
C ALA A 10 4.14 -0.80 -21.00
N SER A 11 3.67 -0.32 -19.84
CA SER A 11 4.49 -0.15 -18.62
C SER A 11 5.19 -1.42 -18.14
N PHE A 12 4.67 -2.61 -18.49
CA PHE A 12 5.29 -3.90 -18.13
C PHE A 12 6.22 -4.45 -19.22
N GLN A 13 6.18 -3.92 -20.44
CA GLN A 13 6.90 -4.47 -21.60
C GLN A 13 8.43 -4.39 -21.48
N SER A 14 8.95 -3.38 -20.79
CA SER A 14 10.39 -3.19 -20.58
C SER A 14 10.95 -3.96 -19.38
N LEU A 15 10.09 -4.64 -18.59
CA LEU A 15 10.51 -5.34 -17.39
C LEU A 15 11.01 -6.75 -17.70
N ASP A 16 11.98 -7.22 -16.91
CA ASP A 16 12.40 -8.63 -16.88
C ASP A 16 11.22 -9.58 -16.69
N LYS A 17 11.25 -10.77 -17.30
CA LYS A 17 10.12 -11.70 -17.35
C LYS A 17 9.63 -12.10 -15.94
N VAL A 18 10.55 -12.27 -15.00
CA VAL A 18 10.25 -12.61 -13.60
C VAL A 18 9.59 -11.42 -12.87
N ILE A 19 10.15 -10.21 -13.01
CA ILE A 19 9.56 -8.98 -12.44
C ILE A 19 8.16 -8.75 -13.04
N ARG A 20 8.02 -8.89 -14.36
CA ARG A 20 6.76 -8.70 -15.08
C ARG A 20 5.69 -9.62 -14.54
N LYS A 21 5.96 -10.92 -14.45
CA LYS A 21 5.02 -11.91 -13.93
C LYS A 21 4.59 -11.56 -12.51
N LYS A 22 5.54 -11.18 -11.64
CA LYS A 22 5.25 -10.80 -10.26
C LYS A 22 4.41 -9.53 -10.18
N ALA A 23 4.72 -8.55 -11.00
CA ALA A 23 3.99 -7.29 -11.04
C ALA A 23 2.56 -7.48 -11.57
N LEU A 24 2.34 -8.36 -12.55
CA LEU A 24 1.00 -8.70 -13.04
C LEU A 24 0.15 -9.39 -11.98
N GLU A 25 0.72 -10.34 -11.23
CA GLU A 25 0.05 -10.97 -10.09
C GLU A 25 -0.44 -9.92 -9.08
N ILE A 26 0.45 -9.03 -8.66
CA ILE A 26 0.14 -7.99 -7.67
C ILE A 26 -0.89 -7.00 -8.24
N ALA A 27 -0.71 -6.55 -9.48
CA ALA A 27 -1.59 -5.57 -10.11
C ALA A 27 -3.02 -6.14 -10.29
N ASN A 28 -3.14 -7.38 -10.77
CA ASN A 28 -4.44 -8.03 -10.91
C ASN A 28 -5.14 -8.22 -9.57
N LYS A 29 -4.39 -8.58 -8.52
CA LYS A 29 -4.93 -8.66 -7.15
C LYS A 29 -5.44 -7.29 -6.67
N MET A 30 -4.65 -6.23 -6.87
CA MET A 30 -5.03 -4.87 -6.49
C MET A 30 -6.29 -4.42 -7.25
N VAL A 31 -6.36 -4.63 -8.57
CA VAL A 31 -7.56 -4.27 -9.35
C VAL A 31 -8.77 -5.07 -8.90
N GLN A 32 -8.61 -6.36 -8.60
CA GLN A 32 -9.69 -7.17 -8.02
C GLN A 32 -10.16 -6.63 -6.66
N GLU A 33 -9.26 -6.07 -5.86
CA GLU A 33 -9.52 -5.43 -4.57
C GLU A 33 -10.11 -4.01 -4.70
N GLY A 34 -10.27 -3.49 -5.93
CA GLY A 34 -10.89 -2.19 -6.22
C GLY A 34 -9.91 -1.04 -6.40
N TYR A 35 -8.60 -1.30 -6.51
CA TYR A 35 -7.63 -0.27 -6.88
C TYR A 35 -7.79 0.10 -8.36
N GLU A 36 -7.63 1.39 -8.67
CA GLU A 36 -7.56 1.84 -10.06
C GLU A 36 -6.30 1.33 -10.76
N GLU A 37 -6.41 0.94 -12.02
CA GLU A 37 -5.31 0.37 -12.81
C GLU A 37 -4.08 1.29 -12.84
N GLY A 38 -4.28 2.60 -13.06
CA GLY A 38 -3.21 3.59 -13.07
C GLY A 38 -2.43 3.69 -11.76
N ARG A 39 -3.04 3.34 -10.62
CA ARG A 39 -2.40 3.29 -9.30
C ARG A 39 -1.81 1.91 -9.01
N ALA A 40 -2.52 0.85 -9.40
CA ALA A 40 -2.09 -0.53 -9.20
C ALA A 40 -0.80 -0.85 -9.95
N ILE A 41 -0.67 -0.43 -11.21
CA ILE A 41 0.49 -0.72 -12.06
C ILE A 41 1.82 -0.24 -11.44
N PRO A 42 2.04 1.05 -11.13
CA PRO A 42 3.32 1.52 -10.58
C PRO A 42 3.63 0.91 -9.21
N ILE A 43 2.61 0.74 -8.35
CA ILE A 43 2.80 0.11 -7.04
C ILE A 43 3.24 -1.35 -7.21
N ALA A 44 2.57 -2.10 -8.09
CA ALA A 44 2.90 -3.49 -8.37
C ALA A 44 4.31 -3.65 -8.97
N ILE A 45 4.72 -2.76 -9.87
CA ILE A 45 6.08 -2.75 -10.43
C ILE A 45 7.11 -2.52 -9.32
N ASN A 46 6.88 -1.56 -8.44
CA ASN A 46 7.79 -1.28 -7.33
C ASN A 46 7.89 -2.46 -6.37
N GLN A 47 6.76 -3.06 -5.97
CA GLN A 47 6.74 -4.24 -5.12
C GLN A 47 7.44 -5.44 -5.77
N ALA A 48 7.23 -5.66 -7.07
CA ALA A 48 7.89 -6.74 -7.81
C ALA A 48 9.42 -6.56 -7.89
N LYS A 49 9.89 -5.31 -8.06
CA LYS A 49 11.33 -4.99 -8.02
C LYS A 49 11.93 -5.23 -6.65
N GLU A 50 11.25 -4.81 -5.58
CA GLU A 50 11.70 -5.04 -4.20
C GLU A 50 11.71 -6.52 -3.86
N TRP A 51 10.70 -7.29 -4.30
CA TRP A 51 10.71 -8.74 -4.16
C TRP A 51 11.93 -9.36 -4.84
N LYS A 52 12.24 -8.99 -6.09
CA LYS A 52 13.43 -9.51 -6.78
C LYS A 52 14.75 -9.21 -6.08
N LYS A 53 14.87 -8.06 -5.38
CA LYS A 53 16.09 -7.71 -4.63
C LYS A 53 16.30 -8.58 -3.40
N ASN A 54 15.21 -9.02 -2.77
CA ASN A 54 15.25 -9.76 -1.50
C ASN A 54 15.06 -11.27 -1.69
N ALA A 55 14.50 -11.71 -2.82
CA ALA A 55 14.21 -13.10 -3.11
C ALA A 55 15.48 -13.88 -3.50
N THR A 56 15.52 -15.14 -3.09
CA THR A 56 16.55 -16.09 -3.52
C THR A 56 16.28 -16.57 -4.95
N GLU A 57 17.32 -17.05 -5.63
CA GLU A 57 17.22 -17.59 -6.99
C GLU A 57 16.19 -18.73 -7.10
N LYS A 58 16.14 -19.59 -6.08
CA LYS A 58 15.18 -20.69 -5.99
C LYS A 58 13.73 -20.21 -5.91
N GLU A 59 13.47 -19.16 -5.15
CA GLU A 59 12.12 -18.56 -5.05
C GLU A 59 11.71 -17.88 -6.35
N MET A 60 12.67 -17.26 -7.06
CA MET A 60 12.41 -16.67 -8.37
C MET A 60 12.05 -17.72 -9.41
N GLU A 61 12.75 -18.85 -9.43
CA GLU A 61 12.52 -19.95 -10.36
C GLU A 61 11.19 -20.69 -10.11
N ASP A 62 10.88 -20.96 -8.84
CA ASP A 62 9.60 -21.56 -8.45
C ASP A 62 8.43 -20.67 -8.90
N PHE A 63 8.50 -19.37 -8.61
CA PHE A 63 7.48 -18.43 -9.03
C PHE A 63 7.41 -18.29 -10.56
N HIS A 64 8.55 -18.35 -11.26
CA HIS A 64 8.59 -18.35 -12.72
C HIS A 64 7.81 -19.52 -13.31
N SER A 65 7.95 -20.71 -12.72
CA SER A 65 7.37 -21.96 -13.22
C SER A 65 5.92 -22.15 -12.81
N HIS A 66 5.60 -21.89 -11.53
CA HIS A 66 4.30 -22.24 -10.93
C HIS A 66 3.43 -21.05 -10.56
N GLY A 67 3.98 -19.83 -10.52
CA GLY A 67 3.23 -18.63 -10.16
C GLY A 67 2.06 -18.37 -11.12
N SER A 68 0.90 -18.03 -10.57
CA SER A 68 -0.26 -17.59 -11.36
C SER A 68 -0.45 -16.09 -11.24
N VAL A 69 -0.73 -15.43 -12.36
CA VAL A 69 -1.04 -13.99 -12.38
C VAL A 69 -2.53 -13.72 -12.16
N THR A 70 -3.37 -14.74 -12.23
CA THR A 70 -4.81 -14.60 -12.02
C THR A 70 -5.15 -14.74 -10.54
N PRO A 71 -5.80 -13.74 -9.92
CA PRO A 71 -6.18 -13.80 -8.52
C PRO A 71 -7.24 -14.87 -8.26
N SER A 72 -7.18 -15.50 -7.08
CA SER A 72 -8.22 -16.41 -6.58
C SER A 72 -9.51 -15.66 -6.19
N LYS A 73 -10.64 -16.38 -6.07
CA LYS A 73 -11.98 -15.81 -5.78
C LYS A 73 -12.00 -15.00 -4.47
N LYS A 74 -12.88 -13.99 -4.46
CA LYS A 74 -12.91 -12.81 -3.56
C LYS A 74 -13.02 -13.12 -2.06
N SER A 75 -12.18 -12.44 -1.28
CA SER A 75 -12.50 -11.93 0.06
C SER A 75 -12.11 -10.45 0.07
N SER A 76 -13.05 -9.54 -0.23
CA SER A 76 -12.74 -8.11 -0.34
C SER A 76 -13.02 -7.38 0.98
N SER A 77 -12.08 -7.47 1.92
CA SER A 77 -11.99 -6.53 3.04
C SER A 77 -11.04 -5.35 2.74
N ALA A 78 -10.44 -5.32 1.55
CA ALA A 78 -9.56 -4.25 1.10
C ALA A 78 -10.34 -2.93 0.99
N ARG A 79 -9.69 -1.82 1.36
CA ARG A 79 -10.25 -0.46 1.31
C ARG A 79 -9.27 0.48 0.60
N PRO A 80 -9.13 0.35 -0.74
CA PRO A 80 -8.15 1.12 -1.52
C PRO A 80 -8.33 2.64 -1.38
N GLU A 81 -9.55 3.10 -1.15
CA GLU A 81 -9.91 4.51 -0.99
C GLU A 81 -9.19 5.18 0.19
N LEU A 82 -8.73 4.40 1.17
CA LEU A 82 -7.97 4.90 2.32
C LEU A 82 -6.59 5.44 1.93
N MET A 83 -6.08 5.15 0.73
CA MET A 83 -4.80 5.71 0.28
C MET A 83 -4.82 7.23 0.13
N ASP A 84 -5.98 7.82 -0.19
CA ASP A 84 -6.15 9.27 -0.41
C ASP A 84 -6.53 10.03 0.86
N HIS A 85 -6.71 9.29 1.96
CA HIS A 85 -7.22 9.81 3.21
C HIS A 85 -6.10 10.26 4.15
N ALA A 86 -6.36 11.34 4.88
CA ALA A 86 -5.40 11.92 5.81
C ALA A 86 -5.00 10.92 6.92
N GLN A 87 -3.80 11.09 7.47
CA GLN A 87 -3.35 10.33 8.63
C GLN A 87 -3.68 11.10 9.90
N HIS A 88 -4.46 10.51 10.79
CA HIS A 88 -4.84 11.08 12.06
C HIS A 88 -3.92 10.55 13.16
N VAL A 89 -3.44 11.46 13.99
CA VAL A 89 -2.75 11.14 15.24
C VAL A 89 -3.72 11.39 16.39
N VAL A 90 -4.25 10.32 16.97
CA VAL A 90 -5.33 10.36 17.97
C VAL A 90 -4.88 9.72 19.28
N LYS A 91 -5.47 10.14 20.40
CA LYS A 91 -5.25 9.47 21.68
C LYS A 91 -5.82 8.05 21.60
N HIS A 92 -5.05 7.09 22.10
CA HIS A 92 -5.41 5.67 22.21
C HIS A 92 -5.16 5.20 23.65
N ASP A 93 -5.81 4.12 24.11
CA ASP A 93 -5.63 3.64 25.49
C ASP A 93 -4.17 3.34 25.81
N GLU A 94 -3.45 2.71 24.88
CA GLU A 94 -2.04 2.33 25.01
C GLU A 94 -1.03 3.42 24.57
N GLY A 95 -1.50 4.64 24.25
CA GLY A 95 -0.61 5.73 23.82
C GLY A 95 -1.25 6.65 22.78
N TRP A 96 -0.64 6.72 21.60
CA TRP A 96 -1.04 7.54 20.46
C TRP A 96 -1.12 6.70 19.19
N ALA A 97 -2.31 6.64 18.60
CA ALA A 97 -2.54 5.86 17.39
C ALA A 97 -2.36 6.73 16.14
N VAL A 98 -1.71 6.15 15.13
CA VAL A 98 -1.72 6.64 13.75
C VAL A 98 -2.79 5.89 12.99
N GLN A 99 -3.83 6.58 12.57
CA GLN A 99 -4.98 5.98 11.90
C GLN A 99 -5.31 6.75 10.63
N THR A 100 -5.53 6.04 9.52
CA THR A 100 -6.04 6.71 8.32
C THR A 100 -7.49 7.12 8.51
N GLU A 101 -7.87 8.30 8.01
CA GLU A 101 -9.25 8.78 8.05
C GLU A 101 -10.22 7.72 7.51
N LYS A 102 -11.35 7.50 8.20
CA LYS A 102 -12.36 6.45 7.91
C LYS A 102 -11.89 5.00 8.06
N ALA A 103 -10.62 4.74 8.42
CA ALA A 103 -10.16 3.39 8.73
C ALA A 103 -10.81 2.89 10.04
N LYS A 104 -11.02 1.58 10.14
CA LYS A 104 -11.57 0.95 11.36
C LYS A 104 -10.52 0.62 12.41
N ARG A 105 -9.24 0.61 12.03
CA ARG A 105 -8.11 0.21 12.87
C ARG A 105 -6.99 1.23 12.73
N ALA A 106 -6.22 1.39 13.80
CA ALA A 106 -4.95 2.08 13.75
C ALA A 106 -3.98 1.33 12.83
N SER A 107 -3.18 2.09 12.09
CA SER A 107 -2.03 1.56 11.35
C SER A 107 -0.91 1.18 12.31
N GLU A 108 -0.72 1.98 13.37
CA GLU A 108 0.32 1.79 14.37
C GLU A 108 -0.06 2.54 15.66
N VAL A 109 0.40 2.06 16.81
CA VAL A 109 0.27 2.75 18.10
C VAL A 109 1.68 2.99 18.65
N LYS A 110 1.93 4.21 19.13
CA LYS A 110 3.17 4.64 19.76
C LYS A 110 2.93 5.04 21.19
N GLU A 111 3.97 4.96 22.01
CA GLU A 111 3.91 5.39 23.41
C GLU A 111 3.73 6.91 23.48
N THR A 112 4.52 7.66 22.71
CA THR A 112 4.48 9.13 22.72
C THR A 112 3.77 9.74 21.51
N LYS A 113 3.23 10.95 21.72
CA LYS A 113 2.59 11.74 20.66
C LYS A 113 3.56 12.07 19.53
N GLN A 114 4.79 12.42 19.88
CA GLN A 114 5.79 12.86 18.93
C GLN A 114 6.16 11.73 17.96
N GLU A 115 6.38 10.52 18.47
CA GLU A 115 6.64 9.34 17.64
C GLU A 115 5.47 9.02 16.69
N ALA A 116 4.23 9.16 17.16
CA ALA A 116 3.05 8.98 16.31
C ALA A 116 2.97 10.05 15.21
N ILE A 117 3.32 11.31 15.52
CA ILE A 117 3.40 12.39 14.53
C ILE A 117 4.47 12.09 13.48
N ASP A 118 5.65 11.67 13.89
CA ASP A 118 6.75 11.39 12.96
C ASP A 118 6.41 10.20 12.05
N ARG A 119 5.80 9.16 12.62
CA ARG A 119 5.28 8.03 11.84
C ARG A 119 4.19 8.45 10.86
N ALA A 120 3.24 9.29 11.29
CA ALA A 120 2.18 9.80 10.42
C ALA A 120 2.73 10.64 9.27
N LYS A 121 3.76 11.48 9.51
CA LYS A 121 4.45 12.27 8.49
C LYS A 121 5.20 11.40 7.47
N GLU A 122 5.82 10.32 7.91
CA GLU A 122 6.47 9.37 7.01
C GLU A 122 5.46 8.73 6.04
N ILE A 123 4.31 8.29 6.57
CA ILE A 123 3.21 7.72 5.76
C ILE A 123 2.63 8.78 4.84
N SER A 124 2.36 9.98 5.36
CA SER A 124 1.84 11.13 4.62
C SER A 124 2.76 11.51 3.46
N SER A 125 4.07 11.56 3.68
CA SER A 125 5.06 11.88 2.63
C SER A 125 5.04 10.85 1.50
N LYS A 126 4.84 9.56 1.83
CA LYS A 126 4.75 8.48 0.84
C LYS A 126 3.43 8.49 0.06
N LYS A 127 2.33 8.87 0.72
CA LYS A 127 0.98 8.89 0.12
C LYS A 127 0.60 10.22 -0.52
N GLY A 128 1.30 11.31 -0.17
CA GLY A 128 0.90 12.67 -0.55
C GLY A 128 -0.38 13.14 0.16
N THR A 129 -0.67 12.66 1.37
CA THR A 129 -1.89 13.01 2.13
C THR A 129 -1.56 13.92 3.32
N ALA A 130 -2.54 14.64 3.86
CA ALA A 130 -2.31 15.45 5.08
C ALA A 130 -2.13 14.59 6.35
N VAL A 131 -1.59 15.21 7.40
CA VAL A 131 -1.58 14.69 8.78
C VAL A 131 -2.44 15.58 9.66
N VAL A 132 -3.42 15.01 10.36
CA VAL A 132 -4.28 15.69 11.33
C VAL A 132 -3.86 15.28 12.73
N ILE A 133 -3.44 16.24 13.54
CA ILE A 133 -2.95 16.00 14.90
C ILE A 133 -4.06 16.36 15.87
N HIS A 134 -4.52 15.40 16.67
CA HIS A 134 -5.54 15.65 17.69
C HIS A 134 -4.92 15.91 19.07
N ARG A 135 -5.66 16.60 19.94
CA ARG A 135 -5.40 16.69 21.39
C ARG A 135 -5.92 15.43 22.10
N THR A 136 -5.66 15.33 23.40
CA THR A 136 -6.15 14.23 24.25
C THR A 136 -7.67 14.18 24.37
N ASP A 137 -8.33 15.32 24.24
CA ASP A 137 -9.80 15.47 24.22
C ASP A 137 -10.42 15.16 22.84
N GLY A 138 -9.60 14.77 21.85
CA GLY A 138 -10.03 14.47 20.49
C GLY A 138 -10.19 15.68 19.57
N THR A 139 -10.04 16.91 20.06
CA THR A 139 -10.11 18.12 19.22
C THR A 139 -8.89 18.23 18.30
N ILE A 140 -9.04 18.88 17.14
CA ILE A 140 -7.92 19.11 16.23
C ILE A 140 -6.96 20.14 16.86
N GLN A 141 -5.70 19.74 17.00
CA GLN A 141 -4.60 20.61 17.40
C GLN A 141 -3.98 21.30 16.19
N ASP A 142 -3.64 20.52 15.15
CA ASP A 142 -2.89 21.01 13.99
C ASP A 142 -3.18 20.14 12.75
N VAL A 143 -2.94 20.69 11.55
CA VAL A 143 -3.05 19.98 10.27
C VAL A 143 -1.82 20.28 9.43
N VAL A 144 -0.98 19.26 9.22
CA VAL A 144 0.23 19.35 8.40
C VAL A 144 -0.11 18.88 6.98
N LYS A 145 0.03 19.77 6.01
CA LYS A 145 -0.14 19.44 4.59
C LYS A 145 1.13 18.80 4.01
N PRO A 146 1.02 17.87 3.05
CA PRO A 146 2.17 17.37 2.32
C PRO A 146 2.84 18.54 1.56
N LYS A 147 4.17 18.46 1.43
CA LYS A 147 4.97 19.43 0.65
C LYS A 147 4.91 19.14 -0.84
#